data_AF-A0A1L9PH24-F1
#
_entry.id   AF-A0A1L9PH24-F1
#
_cell.length_a   1.000
_cell.length_b   1.000
_cell.length_c   1.000
_cell.angle_alpha   90.00
_cell.angle_beta   90.00
_cell.angle_gamma   90.00
#
_symmetry.space_group_name_H-M   'P 1'
#
loop_
_entity.id
_entity.type
_entity.pdbx_description
1 polymer ?
#
loop_
_entity_poly.entity_id
_entity_poly.type
_entity_poly.pdbx_seq_one_letter_code
_entity_poly.pdbx_strand_id
1 'polypeptide(L)'
;MIGPEYLQKNHATGDPPPFGAVDDVQTVYLSGEADAVGDVQPDNCPTIMVGSANPAGDRINGWKEIPRVAGFDLKRLVVDETNATLPYYVESTKDLASIKRVVITMAGLLRNSWKYANSMRNSLICAAGRDTVNADIDSVLIAAPHWLSKEDVDAGAAQPSDIFYHGSTYQRGHAAIGPGDVEVSSYEVMDKLVKTFWNKDVYPSLESIVIASHSLGAQMTQRYAMLRPSQSEDPLLSYGVMNPGSVAWPVPERPSQAEECTDSYDAWPYGIGPGKPKAFPRYVREEALNNRSAVLQRYISRNIFYGFGTADHGAGDTHCEAQWQGATRIERGRNFEKMLNDLPGWFPGRHSVDYIEGVSHEDYYMMLAESMQRKLFLV
;
A
#
# COMPACT_ATOMS: atom_id res chain seq x y z
N MET A 1 6.93 -6.40 -23.28
CA MET A 1 8.06 -6.71 -22.38
C MET A 1 8.61 -8.10 -22.68
N ILE A 2 9.80 -8.44 -22.16
CA ILE A 2 10.37 -9.80 -22.24
C ILE A 2 9.53 -10.76 -21.38
N GLY A 3 9.14 -11.92 -21.93
CA GLY A 3 8.30 -12.89 -21.22
C GLY A 3 8.99 -13.53 -19.99
N PRO A 4 8.26 -13.87 -18.91
CA PRO A 4 8.84 -14.41 -17.67
C PRO A 4 9.66 -15.69 -17.84
N GLU A 5 9.25 -16.61 -18.73
CA GLU A 5 10.00 -17.82 -19.07
C GLU A 5 11.36 -17.49 -19.70
N TYR A 6 11.39 -16.46 -20.55
CA TYR A 6 12.63 -15.97 -21.13
C TYR A 6 13.54 -15.40 -20.04
N LEU A 7 12.99 -14.66 -19.07
CA LEU A 7 13.77 -14.08 -17.99
C LEU A 7 14.49 -15.16 -17.17
N GLN A 8 13.79 -16.24 -16.80
CA GLN A 8 14.41 -17.35 -16.05
C GLN A 8 15.51 -18.04 -16.85
N LYS A 9 15.31 -18.23 -18.16
CA LYS A 9 16.25 -18.97 -19.01
C LYS A 9 17.51 -18.18 -19.37
N ASN A 10 17.42 -16.85 -19.40
CA ASN A 10 18.47 -15.99 -19.95
C ASN A 10 19.17 -15.09 -18.91
N HIS A 11 18.88 -15.27 -17.63
CA HIS A 11 19.55 -14.56 -16.55
C HIS A 11 20.07 -15.51 -15.47
N ALA A 12 21.16 -15.11 -14.82
CA ALA A 12 21.72 -15.73 -13.63
C ALA A 12 21.70 -14.77 -12.44
N THR A 13 21.79 -15.30 -11.22
CA THR A 13 21.96 -14.45 -10.04
C THR A 13 23.22 -13.60 -10.18
N GLY A 14 23.09 -12.29 -9.90
CA GLY A 14 24.16 -11.31 -10.08
C GLY A 14 24.13 -10.56 -11.41
N ASP A 15 23.30 -10.98 -12.37
CA ASP A 15 23.14 -10.24 -13.64
C ASP A 15 22.54 -8.84 -13.41
N PRO A 16 22.85 -7.87 -14.30
CA PRO A 16 22.15 -6.59 -14.32
C PRO A 16 20.64 -6.78 -14.53
N PRO A 17 19.78 -5.96 -13.91
CA PRO A 17 18.34 -6.03 -14.12
C PRO A 17 17.98 -5.77 -15.60
N PRO A 18 17.02 -6.52 -16.18
CA PRO A 18 16.62 -6.36 -17.58
C PRO A 18 15.87 -5.05 -17.85
N PHE A 19 15.52 -4.30 -16.80
CA PHE A 19 14.76 -3.05 -16.87
C PHE A 19 15.65 -1.80 -16.72
N GLY A 20 16.98 -1.97 -16.85
CA GLY A 20 17.97 -0.91 -16.74
C GLY A 20 18.80 -1.02 -15.45
N ALA A 21 20.09 -0.68 -15.56
CA ALA A 21 21.01 -0.65 -14.44
C ALA A 21 20.75 0.57 -13.54
N VAL A 22 20.86 0.38 -12.24
CA VAL A 22 20.70 1.41 -11.20
C VAL A 22 21.66 1.09 -10.03
N ASP A 23 21.63 1.92 -8.99
CA ASP A 23 22.49 1.92 -7.79
C ASP A 23 22.97 0.54 -7.33
N ASP A 24 24.15 0.53 -6.72
CA ASP A 24 24.85 -0.67 -6.27
C ASP A 24 23.88 -1.60 -5.51
N VAL A 25 23.95 -2.90 -5.84
CA VAL A 25 23.22 -4.02 -5.23
C VAL A 25 21.83 -4.38 -5.82
N GLN A 26 21.31 -3.67 -6.82
CA GLN A 26 20.15 -4.19 -7.59
C GLN A 26 20.59 -5.13 -8.70
N THR A 27 20.67 -6.43 -8.42
CA THR A 27 20.95 -7.49 -9.40
C THR A 27 19.77 -8.45 -9.52
N VAL A 28 19.81 -9.31 -10.54
CA VAL A 28 18.90 -10.45 -10.65
C VAL A 28 19.21 -11.47 -9.55
N TYR A 29 18.16 -12.08 -9.01
CA TYR A 29 18.21 -13.24 -8.12
C TYR A 29 17.28 -14.33 -8.66
N LEU A 30 17.81 -15.56 -8.71
CA LEU A 30 17.01 -16.78 -8.89
C LEU A 30 16.58 -17.33 -7.52
N SER A 31 15.84 -18.43 -7.50
CA SER A 31 15.33 -18.98 -6.24
C SER A 31 16.42 -19.44 -5.29
N GLY A 32 16.18 -19.26 -3.98
CA GLY A 32 17.03 -19.75 -2.90
C GLY A 32 18.09 -18.78 -2.37
N GLU A 33 18.42 -17.70 -3.09
CA GLU A 33 19.34 -16.66 -2.59
C GLU A 33 18.57 -15.41 -2.13
N ALA A 34 19.06 -14.80 -1.04
CA ALA A 34 18.48 -13.59 -0.48
C ALA A 34 19.12 -12.33 -1.10
N ASP A 35 18.30 -11.31 -1.35
CA ASP A 35 18.77 -9.99 -1.74
C ASP A 35 19.36 -9.19 -0.56
N ALA A 36 19.76 -7.95 -0.83
CA ALA A 36 20.36 -7.06 0.16
C ALA A 36 19.48 -6.73 1.37
N VAL A 37 18.16 -6.93 1.24
CA VAL A 37 17.18 -6.67 2.32
C VAL A 37 16.57 -7.96 2.87
N GLY A 38 17.08 -9.12 2.43
CA GLY A 38 16.70 -10.44 2.92
C GLY A 38 15.50 -11.09 2.22
N ASP A 39 14.96 -10.47 1.16
CA ASP A 39 13.89 -11.09 0.38
C ASP A 39 14.48 -12.24 -0.45
N VAL A 40 13.77 -13.36 -0.53
CA VAL A 40 14.17 -14.55 -1.29
C VAL A 40 13.13 -14.82 -2.36
N GLN A 41 13.57 -15.10 -3.58
CA GLN A 41 12.69 -15.59 -4.64
C GLN A 41 12.25 -17.02 -4.31
N PRO A 42 10.95 -17.29 -4.10
CA PRO A 42 10.52 -18.65 -3.79
C PRO A 42 10.53 -19.55 -5.03
N ASP A 43 10.74 -20.85 -4.81
CA ASP A 43 10.77 -21.86 -5.88
C ASP A 43 9.45 -21.94 -6.67
N ASN A 44 8.33 -21.57 -6.05
CA ASN A 44 7.01 -21.54 -6.70
C ASN A 44 6.79 -20.27 -7.56
N CYS A 45 7.84 -19.50 -7.79
CA CYS A 45 7.85 -18.34 -8.67
C CYS A 45 8.83 -18.59 -9.82
N PRO A 46 8.35 -19.07 -10.99
CA PRO A 46 9.19 -19.58 -12.08
C PRO A 46 9.77 -18.45 -12.94
N THR A 47 10.44 -17.49 -12.30
CA THR A 47 11.05 -16.33 -12.97
C THR A 47 12.09 -15.66 -12.07
N ILE A 48 12.66 -14.55 -12.52
CA ILE A 48 13.64 -13.76 -11.77
C ILE A 48 12.99 -12.91 -10.68
N MET A 49 13.75 -12.59 -9.65
CA MET A 49 13.51 -11.46 -8.76
C MET A 49 14.56 -10.38 -9.07
N VAL A 50 14.15 -9.12 -9.13
CA VAL A 50 15.09 -8.00 -9.10
C VAL A 50 15.33 -7.65 -7.64
N GLY A 51 16.59 -7.67 -7.18
CA GLY A 51 16.95 -7.30 -5.81
C GLY A 51 16.57 -5.86 -5.47
N SER A 52 16.31 -5.58 -4.20
CA SER A 52 15.89 -4.26 -3.73
C SER A 52 17.08 -3.34 -3.49
N ALA A 53 16.90 -2.05 -3.77
CA ALA A 53 17.85 -1.02 -3.33
C ALA A 53 17.98 -1.00 -1.79
N ASN A 54 19.19 -0.78 -1.29
CA ASN A 54 19.50 -0.71 0.14
C ASN A 54 20.25 0.59 0.49
N PRO A 55 19.57 1.75 0.40
CA PRO A 55 20.18 3.04 0.70
C PRO A 55 20.59 3.15 2.17
N ALA A 56 21.47 4.10 2.48
CA ALA A 56 21.85 4.38 3.85
C ALA A 56 20.72 5.06 4.66
N GLY A 57 20.70 4.79 5.97
CA GLY A 57 19.72 5.35 6.91
C GLY A 57 18.75 4.28 7.42
N ASP A 58 17.74 4.72 8.16
CA ASP A 58 16.73 3.83 8.74
C ASP A 58 15.47 4.61 9.16
N ARG A 59 14.44 3.90 9.59
CA ARG A 59 13.16 4.50 10.01
C ARG A 59 13.28 5.49 11.18
N ILE A 60 14.20 5.25 12.10
CA ILE A 60 14.38 6.02 13.34
C ILE A 60 15.19 7.28 13.06
N ASN A 61 16.31 7.15 12.36
CA ASN A 61 17.26 8.24 12.10
C ASN A 61 17.01 8.97 10.78
N GLY A 62 16.08 8.48 9.96
CA GLY A 62 15.80 8.98 8.62
C GLY A 62 16.61 8.25 7.56
N TRP A 63 16.00 8.06 6.40
CA TRP A 63 16.71 7.65 5.19
C TRP A 63 17.53 8.82 4.64
N LYS A 64 18.73 8.54 4.13
CA LYS A 64 19.64 9.58 3.63
C LYS A 64 19.41 9.95 2.17
N GLU A 65 18.69 9.10 1.45
CA GLU A 65 18.37 9.30 0.04
C GLU A 65 17.08 8.56 -0.34
N ILE A 66 16.48 9.00 -1.45
CA ILE A 66 15.47 8.24 -2.17
C ILE A 66 16.22 7.52 -3.31
N PRO A 67 16.47 6.20 -3.21
CA PRO A 67 17.34 5.49 -4.15
C PRO A 67 16.71 5.41 -5.54
N ARG A 68 17.53 5.11 -6.55
CA ARG A 68 17.01 4.74 -7.87
C ARG A 68 16.50 3.30 -7.81
N VAL A 69 15.46 2.99 -8.58
CA VAL A 69 14.94 1.62 -8.73
C VAL A 69 14.96 1.26 -10.20
N ALA A 70 15.50 0.09 -10.54
CA ALA A 70 15.63 -0.36 -11.92
C ALA A 70 14.28 -0.24 -12.62
N GLY A 71 14.17 0.32 -13.83
CA GLY A 71 12.89 0.39 -14.55
C GLY A 71 11.78 1.25 -13.92
N PHE A 72 12.09 2.09 -12.92
CA PHE A 72 11.17 3.10 -12.39
C PHE A 72 11.75 4.51 -12.50
N ASP A 73 10.88 5.46 -12.81
CA ASP A 73 11.16 6.89 -12.63
C ASP A 73 10.73 7.33 -11.23
N LEU A 74 11.49 8.22 -10.60
CA LEU A 74 11.07 8.99 -9.43
C LEU A 74 10.47 10.33 -9.88
N LYS A 75 9.14 10.39 -9.99
CA LYS A 75 8.39 11.58 -10.39
C LYS A 75 7.90 12.36 -9.17
N ARG A 76 7.45 13.59 -9.39
CA ARG A 76 6.91 14.48 -8.36
C ARG A 76 5.53 14.98 -8.77
N LEU A 77 4.54 14.65 -7.97
CA LEU A 77 3.17 15.16 -8.11
C LEU A 77 3.05 16.48 -7.35
N VAL A 78 2.62 17.55 -8.01
CA VAL A 78 2.28 18.82 -7.32
C VAL A 78 0.99 18.61 -6.52
N VAL A 79 1.04 18.90 -5.21
CA VAL A 79 -0.06 18.56 -4.29
C VAL A 79 -0.86 19.76 -3.81
N ASP A 80 -0.35 20.98 -3.94
CA ASP A 80 -1.02 22.20 -3.48
C ASP A 80 -0.67 23.41 -4.35
N GLU A 81 -1.15 24.59 -3.96
CA GLU A 81 -0.91 25.86 -4.68
C GLU A 81 0.50 26.43 -4.42
N THR A 82 1.21 25.94 -3.40
CA THR A 82 2.59 26.36 -3.10
C THR A 82 3.63 25.65 -3.97
N ASN A 83 3.19 24.74 -4.85
CA ASN A 83 4.02 23.82 -5.61
C ASN A 83 4.78 22.81 -4.74
N ALA A 84 4.28 22.50 -3.55
CA ALA A 84 4.78 21.38 -2.78
C ALA A 84 4.52 20.07 -3.55
N THR A 85 5.40 19.09 -3.38
CA THR A 85 5.41 17.86 -4.19
C THR A 85 5.37 16.59 -3.35
N LEU A 86 4.68 15.56 -3.85
CA LEU A 86 4.84 14.18 -3.39
C LEU A 86 5.76 13.44 -4.37
N PRO A 87 6.95 12.97 -3.95
CA PRO A 87 7.73 12.04 -4.75
C PRO A 87 7.02 10.69 -4.87
N TYR A 88 7.05 10.06 -6.04
CA TYR A 88 6.49 8.73 -6.25
C TYR A 88 7.25 7.97 -7.35
N TYR A 89 7.40 6.67 -7.15
CA TYR A 89 7.92 5.76 -8.18
C TYR A 89 6.81 5.41 -9.16
N VAL A 90 7.14 5.31 -10.45
CA VAL A 90 6.28 4.74 -11.48
C VAL A 90 7.12 4.01 -12.52
N GLU A 91 6.69 2.84 -12.98
CA GLU A 91 7.42 2.11 -14.01
C GLU A 91 7.62 2.97 -15.27
N SER A 92 8.83 2.94 -15.82
CA SER A 92 9.23 3.79 -16.95
C SER A 92 9.45 3.03 -18.26
N THR A 93 9.27 1.70 -18.23
CA THR A 93 9.51 0.81 -19.37
C THR A 93 8.25 0.37 -20.11
N LYS A 94 7.07 0.86 -19.71
CA LYS A 94 5.77 0.45 -20.26
C LYS A 94 5.29 1.39 -21.36
N ASP A 95 4.53 0.85 -22.30
CA ASP A 95 3.67 1.66 -23.18
C ASP A 95 2.44 2.13 -22.39
N LEU A 96 2.34 3.43 -22.12
CA LEU A 96 1.23 3.97 -21.31
C LEU A 96 -0.13 3.79 -22.01
N ALA A 97 -0.16 3.66 -23.34
CA ALA A 97 -1.38 3.47 -24.09
C ALA A 97 -1.97 2.05 -23.93
N SER A 98 -1.16 1.05 -23.60
CA SER A 98 -1.62 -0.34 -23.38
C SER A 98 -2.04 -0.63 -21.94
N ILE A 99 -1.81 0.29 -21.00
CA ILE A 99 -2.11 0.08 -19.59
C ILE A 99 -3.62 0.00 -19.36
N LYS A 100 -4.06 -1.14 -18.84
CA LYS A 100 -5.43 -1.44 -18.43
C LYS A 100 -5.61 -1.41 -16.92
N ARG A 101 -4.54 -1.57 -16.15
CA ARG A 101 -4.58 -1.47 -14.70
C ARG A 101 -3.38 -0.75 -14.13
N VAL A 102 -3.63 0.15 -13.18
CA VAL A 102 -2.57 0.72 -12.32
C VAL A 102 -2.68 0.09 -10.94
N VAL A 103 -1.55 -0.41 -10.42
CA VAL A 103 -1.43 -0.85 -9.02
C VAL A 103 -0.60 0.17 -8.25
N ILE A 104 -1.23 0.83 -7.27
CA ILE A 104 -0.61 1.77 -6.37
C ILE A 104 -0.28 1.05 -5.05
N THR A 105 1.00 0.91 -4.74
CA THR A 105 1.48 0.30 -3.50
C THR A 105 2.09 1.34 -2.56
N MET A 106 1.89 1.18 -1.26
CA MET A 106 2.38 2.12 -0.23
C MET A 106 3.44 1.45 0.62
N ALA A 107 4.44 2.18 1.08
CA ALA A 107 5.41 1.64 2.01
C ALA A 107 4.78 1.23 3.34
N GLY A 108 5.36 0.20 3.95
CA GLY A 108 5.10 -0.16 5.34
C GLY A 108 5.74 0.83 6.33
N LEU A 109 5.85 0.40 7.59
CA LEU A 109 6.33 1.22 8.69
C LEU A 109 7.74 1.80 8.42
N LEU A 110 8.57 1.09 7.64
CA LEU A 110 9.94 1.48 7.31
C LEU A 110 10.04 2.63 6.29
N ARG A 111 8.93 3.10 5.69
CA ARG A 111 8.91 4.18 4.67
C ARG A 111 9.75 3.89 3.41
N ASN A 112 10.07 2.63 3.15
CA ASN A 112 10.88 2.17 2.04
C ASN A 112 10.05 1.91 0.75
N SER A 113 9.46 2.96 0.17
CA SER A 113 8.58 2.82 -1.02
C SER A 113 9.28 2.19 -2.23
N TRP A 114 10.60 2.33 -2.35
CA TRP A 114 11.39 1.66 -3.39
C TRP A 114 11.30 0.13 -3.30
N LYS A 115 11.39 -0.42 -2.08
CA LYS A 115 11.22 -1.85 -1.82
C LYS A 115 9.82 -2.27 -2.22
N TYR A 116 8.79 -1.54 -1.78
CA TYR A 116 7.40 -1.90 -2.10
C TYR A 116 7.09 -1.82 -3.60
N ALA A 117 7.63 -0.83 -4.32
CA ALA A 117 7.54 -0.75 -5.78
C ALA A 117 8.20 -1.98 -6.44
N ASN A 118 9.42 -2.31 -5.99
CA ASN A 118 10.16 -3.46 -6.48
C ASN A 118 9.45 -4.80 -6.20
N SER A 119 9.05 -5.05 -4.95
CA SER A 119 8.34 -6.28 -4.54
C SER A 119 7.02 -6.44 -5.28
N MET A 120 6.27 -5.36 -5.51
CA MET A 120 5.02 -5.41 -6.28
C MET A 120 5.28 -5.74 -7.76
N ARG A 121 6.32 -5.16 -8.38
CA ARG A 121 6.74 -5.55 -9.73
C ARG A 121 7.22 -7.00 -9.79
N ASN A 122 8.05 -7.45 -8.85
CA ASN A 122 8.52 -8.84 -8.80
C ASN A 122 7.33 -9.80 -8.67
N SER A 123 6.31 -9.43 -7.89
CA SER A 123 5.07 -10.19 -7.83
C SER A 123 4.30 -10.20 -9.16
N LEU A 124 4.26 -9.09 -9.89
CA LEU A 124 3.66 -9.05 -11.23
C LEU A 124 4.42 -9.95 -12.23
N ILE A 125 5.76 -9.92 -12.23
CA ILE A 125 6.60 -10.80 -13.06
C ILE A 125 6.31 -12.27 -12.71
N CYS A 126 6.21 -12.57 -11.43
CA CYS A 126 5.83 -13.89 -10.94
C CYS A 126 4.45 -14.33 -11.42
N ALA A 127 3.45 -13.45 -11.29
CA ALA A 127 2.08 -13.70 -11.71
C ALA A 127 1.96 -13.93 -13.23
N ALA A 128 2.80 -13.26 -14.01
CA ALA A 128 2.89 -13.48 -15.46
C ALA A 128 3.54 -14.83 -15.81
N GLY A 129 4.48 -15.32 -14.98
CA GLY A 129 5.15 -16.61 -15.18
C GLY A 129 4.37 -17.82 -14.66
N ARG A 130 3.32 -17.62 -13.87
CA ARG A 130 2.46 -18.69 -13.35
C ARG A 130 1.29 -18.93 -14.29
N ASP A 131 1.22 -20.11 -14.90
CA ASP A 131 0.08 -20.52 -15.74
C ASP A 131 -1.28 -20.36 -15.05
N THR A 132 -1.33 -20.56 -13.74
CA THR A 132 -2.56 -20.43 -12.95
C THR A 132 -3.08 -19.00 -12.92
N VAL A 133 -2.18 -17.99 -12.92
CA VAL A 133 -2.54 -16.57 -12.87
C VAL A 133 -2.52 -15.96 -14.26
N ASN A 134 -1.41 -16.12 -14.98
CA ASN A 134 -1.19 -15.66 -16.35
C ASN A 134 -1.48 -14.16 -16.51
N ALA A 135 -0.90 -13.34 -15.63
CA ALA A 135 -1.07 -11.89 -15.68
C ALA A 135 -0.38 -11.28 -16.91
N ASP A 136 -1.04 -10.35 -17.58
CA ASP A 136 -0.43 -9.58 -18.66
C ASP A 136 0.40 -8.43 -18.10
N ILE A 137 1.70 -8.66 -18.00
CA ILE A 137 2.67 -7.69 -17.48
C ILE A 137 2.68 -6.38 -18.28
N ASP A 138 2.37 -6.37 -19.57
CA ASP A 138 2.38 -5.17 -20.41
C ASP A 138 1.13 -4.30 -20.22
N SER A 139 0.07 -4.86 -19.64
CA SER A 139 -1.18 -4.15 -19.34
C SER A 139 -1.25 -3.56 -17.93
N VAL A 140 -0.28 -3.89 -17.06
CA VAL A 140 -0.25 -3.47 -15.66
C VAL A 140 0.92 -2.51 -15.41
N LEU A 141 0.61 -1.36 -14.81
CA LEU A 141 1.56 -0.35 -14.37
C LEU A 141 1.66 -0.30 -12.84
N ILE A 142 2.86 -0.40 -12.30
CA ILE A 142 3.11 -0.25 -10.86
C ILE A 142 3.52 1.19 -10.53
N ALA A 143 2.94 1.74 -9.45
CA ALA A 143 3.34 3.02 -8.88
C ALA A 143 3.40 2.96 -7.35
N ALA A 144 4.27 3.78 -6.74
CA ALA A 144 4.41 3.85 -5.28
C ALA A 144 4.69 5.26 -4.78
N PRO A 145 3.74 5.95 -4.11
CA PRO A 145 4.03 7.21 -3.43
C PRO A 145 5.09 7.03 -2.34
N HIS A 146 5.95 8.04 -2.20
CA HIS A 146 7.01 8.07 -1.21
C HIS A 146 6.67 9.05 -0.09
N TRP A 147 6.34 8.48 1.08
CA TRP A 147 5.89 9.21 2.25
C TRP A 147 7.06 9.52 3.18
N LEU A 148 7.64 10.71 3.01
CA LEU A 148 8.75 11.18 3.83
C LEU A 148 8.26 11.56 5.24
N SER A 149 9.08 11.27 6.24
CA SER A 149 8.95 11.88 7.56
C SER A 149 9.93 13.03 7.75
N LYS A 150 9.75 13.82 8.81
CA LYS A 150 10.71 14.85 9.20
C LYS A 150 12.13 14.29 9.37
N GLU A 151 12.27 13.08 9.91
CA GLU A 151 13.57 12.43 10.07
C GLU A 151 14.26 12.18 8.72
N ASP A 152 13.50 11.79 7.67
CA ASP A 152 14.06 11.59 6.33
C ASP A 152 14.52 12.91 5.70
N VAL A 153 13.80 14.01 5.95
CA VAL A 153 14.20 15.36 5.53
C VAL A 153 15.47 15.79 6.23
N ASP A 154 15.54 15.64 7.56
CA ASP A 154 16.70 16.02 8.38
C ASP A 154 17.94 15.19 8.01
N ALA A 155 17.75 13.94 7.57
CA ALA A 155 18.80 13.04 7.09
C ALA A 155 19.25 13.32 5.64
N GLY A 156 18.51 14.14 4.89
CA GLY A 156 18.90 14.62 3.55
C GLY A 156 18.22 13.94 2.37
N ALA A 157 17.21 13.08 2.57
CA ALA A 157 16.56 12.37 1.46
C ALA A 157 15.65 13.26 0.60
N ALA A 158 15.04 14.28 1.19
CA ALA A 158 13.99 15.08 0.56
C ALA A 158 14.53 16.20 -0.34
N GLN A 159 13.82 16.51 -1.43
CA GLN A 159 14.03 17.79 -2.13
C GLN A 159 13.31 18.94 -1.41
N PRO A 160 13.70 20.21 -1.64
CA PRO A 160 13.10 21.36 -0.95
C PRO A 160 11.58 21.50 -1.10
N SER A 161 11.00 20.98 -2.19
CA SER A 161 9.56 20.99 -2.43
C SER A 161 8.82 19.78 -1.86
N ASP A 162 9.52 18.73 -1.43
CA ASP A 162 8.90 17.46 -1.08
C ASP A 162 8.17 17.53 0.26
N ILE A 163 6.88 17.16 0.27
CA ILE A 163 6.08 17.13 1.48
C ILE A 163 6.54 16.04 2.43
N PHE A 164 6.41 16.30 3.74
CA PHE A 164 6.75 15.35 4.77
C PHE A 164 5.80 15.42 5.97
N TYR A 165 5.80 14.36 6.77
CA TYR A 165 4.87 14.14 7.86
C TYR A 165 5.59 13.93 9.20
N HIS A 166 4.86 14.08 10.30
CA HIS A 166 5.38 13.66 11.60
C HIS A 166 5.40 12.13 11.67
N GLY A 167 6.58 11.51 11.63
CA GLY A 167 6.74 10.05 11.60
C GLY A 167 5.85 9.40 10.54
N SER A 168 5.01 8.44 10.95
CA SER A 168 4.09 7.75 10.05
C SER A 168 2.67 8.32 10.04
N THR A 169 2.44 9.56 10.45
CA THR A 169 1.07 10.13 10.53
C THR A 169 0.35 10.23 9.19
N TYR A 170 1.07 10.18 8.06
CA TYR A 170 0.50 10.08 6.71
C TYR A 170 -0.50 8.92 6.57
N GLN A 171 -0.30 7.79 7.26
CA GLN A 171 -1.20 6.65 7.16
C GLN A 171 -2.60 6.94 7.73
N ARG A 172 -2.71 7.95 8.61
CA ARG A 172 -3.93 8.37 9.29
C ARG A 172 -4.67 9.49 8.54
N GLY A 173 -4.17 9.93 7.39
CA GLY A 173 -4.74 11.08 6.69
C GLY A 173 -4.33 12.44 7.28
N HIS A 174 -3.30 12.50 8.13
CA HIS A 174 -2.86 13.78 8.70
C HIS A 174 -2.35 14.73 7.61
N ALA A 175 -2.33 16.02 7.94
CA ALA A 175 -1.72 17.05 7.11
C ALA A 175 -0.19 16.86 7.04
N ALA A 176 0.39 17.21 5.89
CA ALA A 176 1.82 17.47 5.80
C ALA A 176 2.22 18.57 6.80
N ILE A 177 3.47 18.55 7.25
CA ILE A 177 4.02 19.55 8.19
C ILE A 177 5.12 20.41 7.55
N GLY A 178 5.26 20.32 6.23
CA GLY A 178 6.22 21.06 5.42
C GLY A 178 6.31 20.49 4.01
N PRO A 179 6.97 21.21 3.08
CA PRO A 179 7.73 22.44 3.32
C PRO A 179 6.82 23.68 3.53
N GLY A 180 7.31 24.65 4.29
CA GLY A 180 6.55 25.89 4.58
C GLY A 180 5.24 25.64 5.32
N ASP A 181 4.18 26.33 4.91
CA ASP A 181 2.84 26.28 5.52
C ASP A 181 1.89 25.27 4.83
N VAL A 182 2.43 24.29 4.10
CA VAL A 182 1.60 23.25 3.47
C VAL A 182 0.89 22.42 4.54
N GLU A 183 -0.44 22.28 4.41
CA GLU A 183 -1.27 21.51 5.34
C GLU A 183 -2.15 20.46 4.61
N VAL A 184 -1.75 20.01 3.42
CA VAL A 184 -2.52 19.06 2.63
C VAL A 184 -2.58 17.68 3.31
N SER A 185 -3.78 17.10 3.44
CA SER A 185 -3.93 15.73 3.95
C SER A 185 -3.25 14.74 3.02
N SER A 186 -2.58 13.72 3.57
CA SER A 186 -2.10 12.58 2.76
C SER A 186 -3.21 11.88 1.96
N TYR A 187 -4.48 11.97 2.39
CA TYR A 187 -5.58 11.42 1.61
C TYR A 187 -6.01 12.32 0.45
N GLU A 188 -5.93 13.65 0.61
CA GLU A 188 -6.09 14.59 -0.52
C GLU A 188 -4.97 14.40 -1.55
N VAL A 189 -3.75 14.11 -1.09
CA VAL A 189 -2.63 13.74 -1.95
C VAL A 189 -2.91 12.45 -2.70
N MET A 190 -3.48 11.43 -2.04
CA MET A 190 -3.92 10.20 -2.71
C MET A 190 -5.04 10.44 -3.72
N ASP A 191 -6.00 11.31 -3.43
CA ASP A 191 -7.06 11.69 -4.39
C ASP A 191 -6.44 12.29 -5.66
N LYS A 192 -5.44 13.17 -5.52
CA LYS A 192 -4.69 13.74 -6.66
C LYS A 192 -3.88 12.69 -7.42
N LEU A 193 -3.24 11.76 -6.73
CA LEU A 193 -2.46 10.69 -7.36
C LEU A 193 -3.37 9.75 -8.18
N VAL A 194 -4.50 9.31 -7.61
CA VAL A 194 -5.51 8.51 -8.31
C VAL A 194 -6.01 9.25 -9.55
N LYS A 195 -6.34 10.54 -9.42
CA LYS A 195 -6.79 11.37 -10.53
C LYS A 195 -5.74 11.49 -11.65
N THR A 196 -4.45 11.51 -11.30
CA THR A 196 -3.35 11.55 -12.28
C THR A 196 -3.36 10.31 -13.16
N PHE A 197 -3.60 9.14 -12.58
CA PHE A 197 -3.70 7.89 -13.34
C PHE A 197 -5.00 7.78 -14.13
N TRP A 198 -6.07 8.45 -13.72
CA TRP A 198 -7.31 8.49 -14.49
C TRP A 198 -7.31 9.42 -15.71
N ASN A 199 -6.17 10.01 -16.06
CA ASN A 199 -6.06 10.80 -17.27
C ASN A 199 -6.12 9.91 -18.54
N LYS A 200 -7.28 9.89 -19.20
CA LYS A 200 -7.54 9.12 -20.42
C LYS A 200 -6.75 9.58 -21.66
N ASP A 201 -6.20 10.79 -21.65
CA ASP A 201 -5.29 11.23 -22.71
C ASP A 201 -3.91 10.57 -22.59
N VAL A 202 -3.52 10.14 -21.37
CA VAL A 202 -2.26 9.45 -21.08
C VAL A 202 -2.46 7.93 -21.04
N TYR A 203 -3.55 7.47 -20.43
CA TYR A 203 -3.90 6.06 -20.25
C TYR A 203 -5.25 5.73 -20.90
N PRO A 204 -5.35 5.77 -22.24
CA PRO A 204 -6.61 5.59 -22.96
C PRO A 204 -7.29 4.24 -22.64
N SER A 205 -6.50 3.18 -22.48
CA SER A 205 -6.98 1.83 -22.19
C SER A 205 -7.25 1.52 -20.72
N LEU A 206 -7.07 2.47 -19.78
CA LEU A 206 -7.17 2.15 -18.35
C LEU A 206 -8.58 1.68 -17.93
N GLU A 207 -8.70 0.52 -17.31
CA GLU A 207 -9.98 -0.07 -16.91
C GLU A 207 -10.17 -0.05 -15.39
N SER A 208 -9.08 -0.09 -14.62
CA SER A 208 -9.17 -0.13 -13.15
C SER A 208 -7.90 0.36 -12.44
N ILE A 209 -8.06 0.74 -11.17
CA ILE A 209 -6.94 1.05 -10.26
C ILE A 209 -7.06 0.18 -9.02
N VAL A 210 -5.95 -0.47 -8.64
CA VAL A 210 -5.85 -1.22 -7.38
C VAL A 210 -4.91 -0.48 -6.44
N ILE A 211 -5.39 -0.13 -5.25
CA ILE A 211 -4.57 0.44 -4.19
C ILE A 211 -4.35 -0.66 -3.17
N ALA A 212 -3.15 -1.25 -3.13
CA ALA A 212 -2.91 -2.43 -2.30
C ALA A 212 -1.53 -2.41 -1.67
N SER A 213 -1.46 -2.78 -0.39
CA SER A 213 -0.19 -2.78 0.36
C SER A 213 -0.25 -3.73 1.56
N HIS A 214 0.89 -3.87 2.23
CA HIS A 214 1.15 -4.68 3.42
C HIS A 214 1.41 -3.80 4.66
N SER A 215 1.16 -4.33 5.86
CA SER A 215 1.54 -3.71 7.14
C SER A 215 0.96 -2.30 7.31
N LEU A 216 1.79 -1.30 7.67
CA LEU A 216 1.34 0.10 7.82
C LEU A 216 0.78 0.68 6.51
N GLY A 217 1.30 0.28 5.35
CA GLY A 217 0.72 0.67 4.07
C GLY A 217 -0.68 0.08 3.87
N ALA A 218 -0.93 -1.15 4.33
CA ALA A 218 -2.28 -1.72 4.36
C ALA A 218 -3.24 -0.97 5.29
N GLN A 219 -2.74 -0.48 6.44
CA GLN A 219 -3.53 0.38 7.31
C GLN A 219 -3.96 1.65 6.58
N MET A 220 -3.02 2.30 5.88
CA MET A 220 -3.32 3.48 5.07
C MET A 220 -4.32 3.16 3.96
N THR A 221 -4.14 2.05 3.22
CA THR A 221 -5.08 1.60 2.20
C THR A 221 -6.51 1.53 2.75
N GLN A 222 -6.70 0.82 3.86
CA GLN A 222 -8.01 0.59 4.45
C GLN A 222 -8.63 1.88 5.00
N ARG A 223 -7.81 2.71 5.66
CA ARG A 223 -8.26 3.97 6.24
C ARG A 223 -8.59 5.01 5.17
N TYR A 224 -7.84 5.04 4.07
CA TYR A 224 -8.18 5.85 2.90
C TYR A 224 -9.48 5.35 2.27
N ALA A 225 -9.66 4.03 2.11
CA ALA A 225 -10.92 3.46 1.64
C ALA A 225 -12.11 3.82 2.55
N MET A 226 -11.92 3.88 3.87
CA MET A 226 -12.93 4.29 4.84
C MET A 226 -13.40 5.73 4.61
N LEU A 227 -12.47 6.69 4.53
CA LEU A 227 -12.84 8.11 4.57
C LEU A 227 -12.99 8.76 3.20
N ARG A 228 -12.37 8.21 2.16
CA ARG A 228 -12.35 8.86 0.85
C ARG A 228 -13.78 9.20 0.39
N PRO A 229 -14.07 10.45 -0.02
CA PRO A 229 -15.36 10.82 -0.58
C PRO A 229 -15.66 10.05 -1.87
N SER A 230 -16.94 9.92 -2.23
CA SER A 230 -17.34 9.27 -3.48
C SER A 230 -16.88 10.08 -4.70
N GLN A 231 -16.32 9.40 -5.69
CA GLN A 231 -16.00 9.95 -7.02
C GLN A 231 -16.58 9.03 -8.11
N SER A 232 -16.68 9.54 -9.34
CA SER A 232 -17.25 8.80 -10.48
C SER A 232 -16.52 7.49 -10.78
N GLU A 233 -15.22 7.44 -10.53
CA GLU A 233 -14.37 6.31 -10.90
C GLU A 233 -14.29 5.23 -9.83
N ASP A 234 -14.92 5.44 -8.66
CA ASP A 234 -14.86 4.53 -7.51
C ASP A 234 -15.32 3.09 -7.79
N PRO A 235 -16.31 2.84 -8.66
CA PRO A 235 -16.67 1.47 -9.05
C PRO A 235 -15.51 0.69 -9.70
N LEU A 236 -14.51 1.40 -10.25
CA LEU A 236 -13.32 0.85 -10.91
C LEU A 236 -12.09 0.82 -9.99
N LEU A 237 -12.25 1.17 -8.71
CA LEU A 237 -11.21 1.10 -7.70
C LEU A 237 -11.37 -0.15 -6.83
N SER A 238 -10.25 -0.79 -6.52
CA SER A 238 -10.15 -1.89 -5.56
C SER A 238 -9.08 -1.61 -4.51
N TYR A 239 -9.31 -2.07 -3.28
CA TYR A 239 -8.42 -1.83 -2.13
C TYR A 239 -7.90 -3.15 -1.57
N GLY A 240 -6.59 -3.35 -1.56
CA GLY A 240 -5.92 -4.54 -1.04
C GLY A 240 -5.26 -4.30 0.31
N VAL A 241 -5.69 -5.03 1.33
CA VAL A 241 -5.29 -4.81 2.72
C VAL A 241 -4.62 -6.08 3.26
N MET A 242 -3.28 -6.12 3.26
CA MET A 242 -2.52 -7.31 3.67
C MET A 242 -1.85 -7.11 5.04
N ASN A 243 -2.14 -7.97 6.01
CA ASN A 243 -1.56 -7.94 7.37
C ASN A 243 -1.49 -6.54 8.03
N PRO A 244 -2.57 -5.76 8.06
CA PRO A 244 -2.55 -4.45 8.71
C PRO A 244 -2.22 -4.59 10.20
N GLY A 245 -1.43 -3.66 10.73
CA GLY A 245 -1.14 -3.60 12.17
C GLY A 245 -2.40 -3.32 12.99
N SER A 246 -3.30 -2.49 12.49
CA SER A 246 -4.64 -2.21 13.04
C SER A 246 -5.55 -1.75 11.89
N VAL A 247 -6.86 -1.81 12.08
CA VAL A 247 -7.84 -1.36 11.06
C VAL A 247 -8.75 -0.30 11.66
N ALA A 248 -9.31 0.57 10.82
CA ALA A 248 -10.42 1.43 11.23
C ALA A 248 -11.72 0.62 11.21
N TRP A 249 -12.38 0.50 12.36
CA TRP A 249 -13.66 -0.17 12.48
C TRP A 249 -14.79 0.79 12.09
N PRO A 250 -15.74 0.36 11.24
CA PRO A 250 -16.82 1.23 10.81
C PRO A 250 -17.99 1.26 11.82
N VAL A 251 -17.92 0.46 12.88
CA VAL A 251 -18.89 0.36 13.98
C VAL A 251 -18.14 0.33 15.33
N PRO A 252 -18.73 0.75 16.45
CA PRO A 252 -18.05 0.81 17.75
C PRO A 252 -17.88 -0.57 18.43
N GLU A 253 -18.62 -1.59 18.04
CA GLU A 253 -18.53 -2.90 18.68
C GLU A 253 -17.12 -3.50 18.48
N ARG A 254 -16.59 -4.15 19.52
CA ARG A 254 -15.24 -4.75 19.53
C ARG A 254 -15.29 -6.15 20.15
N PRO A 255 -14.42 -7.07 19.69
CA PRO A 255 -14.33 -8.44 20.20
C PRO A 255 -13.74 -8.50 21.61
N SER A 256 -12.83 -7.57 21.93
CA SER A 256 -12.13 -7.47 23.21
C SER A 256 -12.61 -6.23 23.97
N GLN A 257 -12.72 -6.36 25.28
CA GLN A 257 -12.91 -5.24 26.20
C GLN A 257 -11.58 -4.99 26.90
N ALA A 258 -10.70 -4.23 26.26
CA ALA A 258 -9.49 -3.75 26.92
C ALA A 258 -9.88 -2.67 27.95
N GLU A 259 -9.11 -2.55 29.04
CA GLU A 259 -9.43 -1.61 30.12
C GLU A 259 -8.98 -0.17 29.79
N GLU A 260 -7.98 -0.03 28.94
CA GLU A 260 -7.42 1.26 28.54
C GLU A 260 -8.12 1.84 27.31
N CYS A 261 -8.12 3.18 27.23
CA CYS A 261 -8.61 3.93 26.07
C CYS A 261 -10.10 3.69 25.76
N THR A 262 -10.90 3.44 26.80
CA THR A 262 -12.37 3.33 26.75
C THR A 262 -13.04 4.57 26.15
N ASP A 263 -12.40 5.73 26.22
CA ASP A 263 -12.85 7.01 25.67
C ASP A 263 -12.40 7.28 24.22
N SER A 264 -11.51 6.44 23.67
CA SER A 264 -10.82 6.72 22.42
C SER A 264 -10.56 5.53 21.50
N TYR A 265 -10.89 4.30 21.90
CA TYR A 265 -10.74 3.10 21.07
C TYR A 265 -11.55 3.13 19.75
N ASP A 266 -12.64 3.91 19.74
CA ASP A 266 -13.47 4.15 18.55
C ASP A 266 -13.13 5.48 17.86
N ALA A 267 -12.21 6.28 18.41
CA ALA A 267 -11.75 7.50 17.74
C ALA A 267 -10.93 7.15 16.48
N TRP A 268 -10.89 8.09 15.54
CA TRP A 268 -9.99 7.98 14.41
C TRP A 268 -8.52 7.89 14.89
N PRO A 269 -7.69 6.95 14.39
CA PRO A 269 -7.88 6.14 13.19
C PRO A 269 -8.24 4.66 13.45
N TYR A 270 -8.76 4.34 14.65
CA TYR A 270 -9.13 2.98 15.08
C TYR A 270 -10.62 2.68 14.89
N GLY A 271 -11.44 3.72 14.87
CA GLY A 271 -12.83 3.69 14.46
C GLY A 271 -13.24 4.98 13.76
N ILE A 272 -14.55 5.13 13.54
CA ILE A 272 -15.17 6.35 13.01
C ILE A 272 -16.03 7.08 14.06
N GLY A 273 -15.82 6.78 15.33
CA GLY A 273 -16.49 7.40 16.46
C GLY A 273 -16.18 8.90 16.60
N PRO A 274 -17.02 9.65 17.32
CA PRO A 274 -16.87 11.10 17.49
C PRO A 274 -15.74 11.48 18.45
N GLY A 275 -15.08 10.50 19.10
CA GLY A 275 -13.94 10.73 19.96
C GLY A 275 -12.78 11.38 19.21
N LYS A 276 -12.12 12.36 19.82
CA LYS A 276 -10.98 13.10 19.23
C LYS A 276 -11.30 13.65 17.81
N PRO A 277 -12.29 14.55 17.63
CA PRO A 277 -12.75 14.99 16.30
C PRO A 277 -11.67 15.64 15.43
N LYS A 278 -10.63 16.22 16.05
CA LYS A 278 -9.48 16.81 15.34
C LYS A 278 -8.54 15.77 14.73
N ALA A 279 -8.65 14.49 15.10
CA ALA A 279 -7.87 13.41 14.51
C ALA A 279 -8.28 13.12 13.06
N PHE A 280 -9.56 13.34 12.71
CA PHE A 280 -10.00 13.21 11.32
C PHE A 280 -9.31 14.24 10.41
N PRO A 281 -8.96 13.85 9.17
CA PRO A 281 -8.45 14.78 8.17
C PRO A 281 -9.43 15.93 7.94
N ARG A 282 -8.92 17.16 7.88
CA ARG A 282 -9.76 18.37 7.86
C ARG A 282 -10.81 18.35 6.73
N TYR A 283 -10.42 17.87 5.54
CA TYR A 283 -11.27 17.87 4.34
C TYR A 283 -12.47 16.90 4.37
N VAL A 284 -12.48 15.91 5.27
CA VAL A 284 -13.59 14.94 5.44
C VAL A 284 -14.20 14.94 6.84
N ARG A 285 -13.64 15.73 7.76
CA ARG A 285 -14.00 15.74 9.18
C ARG A 285 -15.49 16.02 9.41
N GLU A 286 -16.04 17.00 8.70
CA GLU A 286 -17.44 17.38 8.88
C GLU A 286 -18.39 16.25 8.50
N GLU A 287 -18.19 15.62 7.34
CA GLU A 287 -18.98 14.47 6.91
C GLU A 287 -18.80 13.29 7.87
N ALA A 288 -17.56 12.97 8.24
CA ALA A 288 -17.27 11.86 9.13
C ALA A 288 -17.94 12.01 10.51
N LEU A 289 -18.01 13.23 11.06
CA LEU A 289 -18.64 13.47 12.36
C LEU A 289 -20.16 13.57 12.28
N ASN A 290 -20.69 14.18 11.22
CA ASN A 290 -22.13 14.47 11.09
C ASN A 290 -22.91 13.33 10.41
N ASN A 291 -22.26 12.48 9.61
CA ASN A 291 -22.91 11.46 8.80
C ASN A 291 -22.10 10.16 8.71
N ARG A 292 -21.80 9.56 9.87
CA ARG A 292 -21.10 8.27 9.99
C ARG A 292 -21.78 7.15 9.20
N SER A 293 -23.11 7.15 9.14
CA SER A 293 -23.86 6.17 8.35
C SER A 293 -23.53 6.26 6.87
N ALA A 294 -23.36 7.46 6.29
CA ALA A 294 -22.93 7.60 4.90
C ALA A 294 -21.49 7.13 4.68
N VAL A 295 -20.57 7.39 5.62
CA VAL A 295 -19.19 6.86 5.57
C VAL A 295 -19.20 5.33 5.57
N LEU A 296 -19.96 4.73 6.49
CA LEU A 296 -20.14 3.28 6.60
C LEU A 296 -20.73 2.68 5.30
N GLN A 297 -21.82 3.25 4.77
CA GLN A 297 -22.44 2.81 3.51
C GLN A 297 -21.49 2.95 2.31
N ARG A 298 -20.71 4.02 2.27
CA ARG A 298 -19.69 4.20 1.23
C ARG A 298 -18.59 3.16 1.35
N TYR A 299 -18.10 2.88 2.55
CA TYR A 299 -17.05 1.89 2.79
C TYR A 299 -17.42 0.50 2.27
N ILE A 300 -18.66 0.06 2.49
CA ILE A 300 -19.09 -1.29 2.04
C ILE A 300 -19.43 -1.40 0.58
N SER A 301 -19.72 -0.29 -0.09
CA SER A 301 -19.91 -0.27 -1.53
C SER A 301 -18.59 -0.46 -2.30
N ARG A 302 -17.44 -0.26 -1.62
CA ARG A 302 -16.10 -0.36 -2.23
C ARG A 302 -15.65 -1.79 -2.39
N ASN A 303 -14.94 -2.07 -3.48
CA ASN A 303 -14.27 -3.35 -3.68
C ASN A 303 -13.05 -3.44 -2.75
N ILE A 304 -13.09 -4.28 -1.73
CA ILE A 304 -11.98 -4.46 -0.79
C ILE A 304 -11.62 -5.94 -0.69
N PHE A 305 -10.33 -6.26 -0.72
CA PHE A 305 -9.85 -7.59 -0.41
C PHE A 305 -8.82 -7.55 0.70
N TYR A 306 -8.96 -8.47 1.65
CA TYR A 306 -8.06 -8.63 2.77
C TYR A 306 -7.24 -9.89 2.61
N GLY A 307 -5.96 -9.80 2.94
CA GLY A 307 -5.05 -10.94 3.03
C GLY A 307 -4.49 -11.03 4.44
N PHE A 308 -4.65 -12.17 5.10
CA PHE A 308 -4.09 -12.41 6.43
C PHE A 308 -3.18 -13.64 6.42
N GLY A 309 -1.89 -13.44 6.67
CA GLY A 309 -0.91 -14.51 6.84
C GLY A 309 -1.22 -15.32 8.08
N THR A 310 -1.35 -16.64 7.97
CA THR A 310 -1.77 -17.49 9.09
C THR A 310 -0.71 -17.60 10.18
N ALA A 311 0.54 -17.24 9.88
CA ALA A 311 1.66 -17.19 10.83
C ALA A 311 1.99 -15.77 11.34
N ASP A 312 1.18 -14.74 11.03
CA ASP A 312 1.42 -13.36 11.49
C ASP A 312 0.87 -13.13 12.92
N HIS A 313 1.53 -13.78 13.88
CA HIS A 313 1.22 -13.68 15.32
C HIS A 313 1.87 -12.47 16.00
N GLY A 314 2.50 -11.57 15.25
CA GLY A 314 3.11 -10.36 15.81
C GLY A 314 2.05 -9.39 16.36
N ALA A 315 2.42 -8.60 17.37
CA ALA A 315 1.51 -7.64 18.01
C ALA A 315 1.03 -6.50 17.10
N GLY A 316 1.81 -6.18 16.05
CA GLY A 316 1.48 -5.10 15.13
C GLY A 316 1.45 -3.73 15.80
N ASP A 317 0.29 -3.08 15.78
CA ASP A 317 0.08 -1.81 16.46
C ASP A 317 -0.10 -2.02 17.97
N THR A 318 0.82 -1.50 18.78
CA THR A 318 0.83 -1.72 20.24
C THR A 318 0.08 -0.65 21.04
N HIS A 319 -0.54 0.34 20.38
CA HIS A 319 -1.37 1.32 21.09
C HIS A 319 -2.58 0.65 21.76
N CYS A 320 -3.01 1.18 22.91
CA CYS A 320 -4.16 0.67 23.67
C CYS A 320 -5.42 0.55 22.80
N GLU A 321 -5.71 1.53 21.94
CA GLU A 321 -6.88 1.51 21.06
C GLU A 321 -6.85 0.30 20.09
N ALA A 322 -5.67 -0.12 19.65
CA ALA A 322 -5.51 -1.28 18.77
C ALA A 322 -5.76 -2.61 19.49
N GLN A 323 -5.54 -2.68 20.81
CA GLN A 323 -5.73 -3.90 21.60
C GLN A 323 -7.21 -4.30 21.72
N TRP A 324 -8.13 -3.36 21.53
CA TRP A 324 -9.57 -3.66 21.40
C TRP A 324 -9.90 -4.55 20.21
N GLN A 325 -9.00 -4.64 19.22
CA GLN A 325 -9.21 -5.41 17.99
C GLN A 325 -8.68 -6.85 18.11
N GLY A 326 -7.82 -7.14 19.10
CA GLY A 326 -7.10 -8.42 19.26
C GLY A 326 -5.62 -8.21 19.60
N ALA A 327 -4.96 -9.25 20.12
CA ALA A 327 -3.57 -9.19 20.59
C ALA A 327 -2.53 -9.35 19.45
N THR A 328 -2.90 -10.02 18.35
CA THR A 328 -2.01 -10.28 17.20
C THR A 328 -2.62 -9.81 15.88
N ARG A 329 -1.81 -9.57 14.84
CA ARG A 329 -2.33 -9.15 13.51
C ARG A 329 -3.32 -10.16 12.93
N ILE A 330 -3.02 -11.47 12.99
CA ILE A 330 -3.95 -12.50 12.51
C ILE A 330 -5.24 -12.55 13.33
N GLU A 331 -5.18 -12.36 14.64
CA GLU A 331 -6.37 -12.29 15.49
C GLU A 331 -7.23 -11.06 15.15
N ARG A 332 -6.60 -9.89 14.95
CA ARG A 332 -7.28 -8.66 14.49
C ARG A 332 -7.96 -8.87 13.15
N GLY A 333 -7.31 -9.57 12.22
CA GLY A 333 -7.89 -9.93 10.93
C GLY A 333 -9.15 -10.78 11.06
N ARG A 334 -9.07 -11.87 11.84
CA ARG A 334 -10.21 -12.76 12.13
C ARG A 334 -11.37 -12.03 12.80
N ASN A 335 -11.06 -11.19 13.78
CA ASN A 335 -12.06 -10.41 14.48
C ASN A 335 -12.73 -9.37 13.58
N PHE A 336 -11.96 -8.74 12.69
CA PHE A 336 -12.50 -7.80 11.72
C PHE A 336 -13.36 -8.49 10.67
N GLU A 337 -12.93 -9.64 10.16
CA GLU A 337 -13.75 -10.49 9.29
C GLU A 337 -15.06 -10.88 9.99
N LYS A 338 -15.00 -11.30 11.26
CA LYS A 338 -16.20 -11.61 12.03
C LYS A 338 -17.15 -10.40 12.09
N MET A 339 -16.64 -9.21 12.39
CA MET A 339 -17.44 -7.99 12.41
C MET A 339 -18.09 -7.72 11.05
N LEU A 340 -17.37 -7.87 9.94
CA LEU A 340 -17.94 -7.70 8.60
C LEU A 340 -19.07 -8.70 8.31
N ASN A 341 -18.93 -9.96 8.75
CA ASN A 341 -19.96 -10.99 8.62
C ASN A 341 -21.21 -10.70 9.45
N ASP A 342 -21.06 -10.06 10.61
CA ASP A 342 -22.17 -9.72 11.50
C ASP A 342 -22.98 -8.50 10.99
N LEU A 343 -22.47 -7.73 10.01
CA LEU A 343 -23.18 -6.58 9.42
C LEU A 343 -24.28 -7.05 8.43
N PRO A 344 -25.59 -6.78 8.68
CA PRO A 344 -26.71 -7.40 7.95
C PRO A 344 -26.79 -7.05 6.46
N GLY A 345 -26.37 -7.95 5.57
CA GLY A 345 -26.39 -7.77 4.10
C GLY A 345 -25.11 -7.15 3.50
N TRP A 346 -23.99 -7.17 4.23
CA TRP A 346 -22.77 -6.42 3.88
C TRP A 346 -21.66 -7.37 3.39
N PHE A 347 -21.68 -8.62 3.86
CA PHE A 347 -20.72 -9.66 3.51
C PHE A 347 -21.40 -11.04 3.39
N PRO A 348 -21.02 -11.92 2.44
CA PRO A 348 -20.05 -11.68 1.35
C PRO A 348 -20.63 -10.75 0.26
N GLY A 349 -19.76 -10.00 -0.41
CA GLY A 349 -20.18 -9.03 -1.42
C GLY A 349 -18.98 -8.35 -2.09
N ARG A 350 -18.89 -7.02 -1.97
CA ARG A 350 -17.75 -6.23 -2.46
C ARG A 350 -16.48 -6.43 -1.65
N HIS A 351 -16.57 -7.13 -0.52
CA HIS A 351 -15.46 -7.44 0.39
C HIS A 351 -15.14 -8.93 0.33
N SER A 352 -13.85 -9.28 0.40
CA SER A 352 -13.37 -10.67 0.41
C SER A 352 -12.16 -10.84 1.33
N VAL A 353 -12.01 -12.02 1.93
CA VAL A 353 -10.89 -12.35 2.83
C VAL A 353 -10.20 -13.61 2.34
N ASP A 354 -8.87 -13.60 2.29
CA ASP A 354 -8.05 -14.78 2.04
C ASP A 354 -7.03 -14.95 3.17
N TYR A 355 -6.90 -16.18 3.64
CA TYR A 355 -5.87 -16.58 4.58
C TYR A 355 -4.69 -17.16 3.82
N ILE A 356 -3.50 -16.56 3.99
CA ILE A 356 -2.30 -16.96 3.27
C ILE A 356 -1.50 -17.91 4.17
N GLU A 357 -1.52 -19.19 3.80
CA GLU A 357 -1.01 -20.24 4.68
C GLU A 357 0.50 -20.14 4.87
N GLY A 358 0.95 -20.23 6.13
CA GLY A 358 2.36 -20.26 6.52
C GLY A 358 3.11 -18.93 6.41
N VAL A 359 2.50 -17.89 5.83
CA VAL A 359 3.13 -16.57 5.68
C VAL A 359 2.97 -15.77 6.96
N SER A 360 4.07 -15.15 7.42
CA SER A 360 4.07 -14.27 8.58
C SER A 360 3.98 -12.79 8.15
N HIS A 361 4.68 -11.88 8.83
CA HIS A 361 4.65 -10.45 8.53
C HIS A 361 5.59 -10.05 7.38
N GLU A 362 5.46 -10.72 6.25
CA GLU A 362 6.41 -10.65 5.13
C GLU A 362 5.74 -10.06 3.88
N ASP A 363 6.09 -8.81 3.53
CA ASP A 363 5.41 -8.07 2.45
C ASP A 363 5.49 -8.80 1.10
N TYR A 364 6.67 -9.27 0.70
CA TYR A 364 6.89 -9.92 -0.58
C TYR A 364 6.07 -11.20 -0.71
N TYR A 365 6.07 -12.06 0.30
CA TYR A 365 5.31 -13.32 0.29
C TYR A 365 3.81 -13.10 0.30
N MET A 366 3.30 -12.08 1.01
CA MET A 366 1.89 -11.71 0.94
C MET A 366 1.49 -11.26 -0.47
N MET A 367 2.33 -10.44 -1.12
CA MET A 367 2.09 -10.00 -2.50
C MET A 367 2.23 -11.14 -3.51
N LEU A 368 3.08 -12.14 -3.24
CA LEU A 368 3.28 -13.32 -4.08
C LEU A 368 2.19 -14.38 -3.94
N ALA A 369 1.32 -14.30 -2.95
CA ALA A 369 0.25 -15.27 -2.80
C ALA A 369 -0.67 -15.25 -4.03
N GLU A 370 -0.96 -16.42 -4.62
CA GLU A 370 -1.72 -16.52 -5.86
C GLU A 370 -3.10 -15.83 -5.76
N SER A 371 -3.80 -16.02 -4.64
CA SER A 371 -5.10 -15.37 -4.38
C SER A 371 -4.99 -13.84 -4.36
N MET A 372 -3.86 -13.29 -3.91
CA MET A 372 -3.60 -11.84 -3.95
C MET A 372 -3.24 -11.40 -5.36
N GLN A 373 -2.34 -12.10 -6.05
CA GLN A 373 -1.93 -11.78 -7.42
C GLN A 373 -3.10 -11.70 -8.40
N ARG A 374 -4.07 -12.62 -8.28
CA ARG A 374 -5.30 -12.59 -9.09
C ARG A 374 -6.05 -11.27 -8.93
N LYS A 375 -6.18 -10.77 -7.70
CA LYS A 375 -6.89 -9.51 -7.41
C LYS A 375 -6.05 -8.27 -7.73
N LEU A 376 -4.74 -8.38 -7.62
CA LEU A 376 -3.79 -7.31 -7.93
C LEU A 376 -3.70 -7.08 -9.45
N PHE A 377 -3.62 -8.13 -10.25
CA PHE A 377 -3.08 -8.03 -11.62
C PHE A 377 -4.04 -8.45 -12.74
N LEU A 378 -5.10 -9.22 -12.47
CA LEU A 378 -6.01 -9.68 -13.54
C LEU A 378 -7.12 -8.67 -13.83
N VAL A 379 -7.02 -8.00 -14.98
CA VAL A 379 -7.95 -6.96 -15.43
C VAL A 379 -9.39 -7.43 -15.42
#